data_AF-A0A1V5GHY6-F1
#
_entry.id   AF-A0A1V5GHY6-F1
#
_cell.length_a   1.000
_cell.length_b   1.000
_cell.length_c   1.000
_cell.angle_alpha   90.00
_cell.angle_beta   90.00
_cell.angle_gamma   90.00
#
_symmetry.space_group_name_H-M   'P 1'
#
loop_
_entity.id
_entity.type
_entity.pdbx_description
1 polymer ?
#
loop_
_entity_poly.entity_id
_entity_poly.type
_entity_poly.pdbx_seq_one_letter_code
_entity_poly.pdbx_strand_id
1 'polypeptide(L)'
;MRDAAISIAGIIAEGFGRGHKKDKINFYYYSRGSAFEVMSHLFCGIKAGYFSENEIQPICDKCNNCAESLNKIIKTLTNSKP
;
A
#
# COMPACT_ATOMS: atom_id res chain seq x y z
N MET A 1 -7.36 10.47 -2.70
CA MET A 1 -6.01 10.25 -3.30
C MET A 1 -4.87 10.78 -2.44
N ARG A 2 -4.80 12.09 -2.12
CA ARG A 2 -3.71 12.66 -1.29
C ARG A 2 -3.57 11.95 0.06
N ASP A 3 -4.68 11.80 0.79
CA ASP A 3 -4.65 11.22 2.13
C ASP A 3 -4.28 9.74 2.09
N ALA A 4 -4.83 8.98 1.15
CA ALA A 4 -4.45 7.58 0.90
C ALA A 4 -2.96 7.42 0.54
N ALA A 5 -2.37 8.35 -0.23
CA ALA A 5 -0.95 8.29 -0.55
C ALA A 5 -0.06 8.59 0.67
N ILE A 6 -0.44 9.58 1.49
CA ILE A 6 0.29 9.96 2.70
C ILE A 6 0.17 8.87 3.78
N SER A 7 -0.99 8.23 3.90
CA SER A 7 -1.25 7.22 4.93
C SER A 7 -0.38 5.98 4.76
N ILE A 8 -0.02 5.59 3.53
CA ILE A 8 0.81 4.40 3.25
C ILE A 8 2.07 4.40 4.12
N ALA A 9 2.83 5.50 4.11
CA ALA A 9 4.07 5.62 4.86
C ALA A 9 3.85 5.66 6.38
N GLY A 10 2.85 6.42 6.84
CA GLY A 10 2.49 6.51 8.26
C GLY A 10 2.09 5.16 8.85
N ILE A 11 1.22 4.43 8.16
CA ILE A 11 0.74 3.10 8.59
C ILE A 11 1.89 2.07 8.60
N ILE A 12 2.83 2.14 7.65
CA ILE A 12 4.03 1.28 7.66
C ILE A 12 4.88 1.58 8.90
N ALA A 13 5.13 2.86 9.19
CA ALA A 13 5.90 3.26 10.36
C ALA A 13 5.21 2.82 11.67
N GLU A 14 3.89 2.96 11.76
CA GLU A 14 3.12 2.46 12.90
C GLU A 14 3.20 0.94 13.04
N GLY A 15 3.04 0.20 11.94
CA GLY A 15 3.18 -1.26 11.92
C GLY A 15 4.58 -1.70 12.34
N PHE A 16 5.61 -0.99 11.90
CA PHE A 16 7.00 -1.26 12.32
C PHE A 16 7.16 -1.13 13.83
N GLY A 17 6.56 -0.10 14.44
CA GLY A 17 6.60 0.15 15.88
C GLY A 17 5.80 -0.82 16.76
N ARG A 18 4.93 -1.68 16.20
CA ARG A 18 4.15 -2.65 17.00
C ARG A 18 5.02 -3.78 17.55
N GLY A 19 4.68 -4.27 18.74
CA GLY A 19 5.39 -5.38 19.39
C GLY A 19 4.96 -6.77 18.91
N HIS A 20 3.67 -6.96 18.63
CA HIS A 20 3.14 -8.27 18.25
C HIS A 20 3.06 -8.45 16.73
N LYS A 21 3.46 -9.64 16.25
CA LYS A 21 3.43 -10.02 14.83
C LYS A 21 2.05 -9.80 14.19
N LYS A 22 0.98 -10.18 14.89
CA LYS A 22 -0.41 -10.04 14.41
C LYS A 22 -0.77 -8.57 14.16
N ASP A 23 -0.37 -7.68 15.06
CA ASP A 23 -0.62 -6.24 14.89
C ASP A 23 0.17 -5.70 13.71
N LYS A 24 1.47 -6.02 13.59
CA LYS A 24 2.29 -5.61 12.42
C LYS A 24 1.60 -6.00 11.10
N ILE A 25 1.14 -7.25 11.02
CA ILE A 25 0.46 -7.79 9.85
C ILE A 25 -0.80 -6.98 9.52
N ASN A 26 -1.63 -6.66 10.52
CA ASN A 26 -2.83 -5.84 10.32
C ASN A 26 -2.49 -4.45 9.77
N PHE A 27 -1.49 -3.76 10.33
CA PHE A 27 -1.02 -2.47 9.83
C PHE A 27 -0.51 -2.57 8.39
N TYR A 28 0.27 -3.60 8.06
CA TYR A 28 0.76 -3.79 6.71
C TYR A 28 -0.36 -4.11 5.71
N TYR A 29 -1.43 -4.79 6.12
CA TYR A 29 -2.63 -4.93 5.31
C TYR A 29 -3.34 -3.60 5.04
N TYR A 30 -3.44 -2.73 6.04
CA TYR A 30 -4.02 -1.39 5.85
C TYR A 30 -3.22 -0.54 4.87
N SER A 31 -1.89 -0.52 5.01
CA SER A 31 -1.02 0.21 4.08
C SER A 31 -1.13 -0.32 2.65
N ARG A 32 -1.17 -1.65 2.49
CA ARG A 32 -1.42 -2.30 1.20
C ARG A 32 -2.78 -1.91 0.62
N GLY A 33 -3.81 -1.83 1.45
CA GLY A 33 -5.14 -1.35 1.06
C GLY A 33 -5.11 0.08 0.53
N SER A 34 -4.44 1.00 1.23
CA SER A 34 -4.30 2.39 0.79
C SER A 34 -3.54 2.52 -0.53
N ALA A 35 -2.55 1.66 -0.81
CA ALA A 35 -1.88 1.62 -2.11
C ALA A 35 -2.84 1.25 -3.26
N PHE A 36 -3.73 0.26 -3.04
CA PHE A 36 -4.76 -0.09 -4.02
C PHE A 36 -5.83 0.99 -4.19
N GLU A 37 -6.18 1.71 -3.13
CA GLU A 37 -7.09 2.84 -3.17
C GLU A 37 -6.55 4.00 -4.02
N VAL A 38 -5.24 4.32 -3.90
CA VAL A 38 -4.57 5.29 -4.76
C VAL A 38 -4.67 4.88 -6.23
N MET A 39 -4.36 3.63 -6.57
CA MET A 39 -4.48 3.14 -7.94
C MET A 39 -5.93 3.21 -8.46
N SER A 40 -6.91 2.81 -7.64
CA SER A 40 -8.32 2.91 -8.00
C SER A 40 -8.73 4.35 -8.34
N HIS A 41 -8.30 5.32 -7.54
CA HIS A 41 -8.54 6.74 -7.84
C HIS A 41 -7.87 7.22 -9.11
N LEU A 42 -6.64 6.77 -9.41
CA LEU A 42 -5.95 7.11 -10.66
C LEU A 42 -6.70 6.57 -11.88
N PHE A 43 -7.19 5.32 -11.82
CA PHE A 43 -8.02 4.76 -12.88
C PHE A 43 -9.36 5.49 -13.04
N CYS A 44 -9.99 5.91 -11.94
CA CYS A 44 -11.16 6.79 -12.01
C CYS A 44 -10.82 8.14 -12.65
N GLY A 45 -9.63 8.69 -12.37
CA GLY A 45 -9.12 9.92 -12.97
C GLY A 45 -8.91 9.82 -14.48
N ILE A 46 -8.47 8.67 -15.00
CA ILE A 46 -8.42 8.41 -16.44
C ILE A 46 -9.81 8.49 -17.05
N LYS A 47 -10.79 7.78 -16.45
CA LYS A 47 -12.18 7.79 -16.94
C LYS A 47 -12.81 9.17 -16.91
N ALA A 48 -12.40 10.01 -15.96
CA ALA A 48 -12.83 11.41 -15.86
C ALA A 48 -12.06 12.37 -16.78
N GLY A 49 -11.04 11.89 -17.50
CA GLY A 49 -10.21 12.71 -18.40
C GLY A 49 -9.18 13.60 -17.69
N TYR A 50 -8.84 13.32 -16.43
CA TYR A 50 -7.85 14.09 -15.67
C TYR A 50 -6.41 13.68 -15.97
N PHE A 51 -6.20 12.41 -16.34
CA PHE A 51 -4.88 11.82 -16.60
C PHE A 51 -4.97 10.83 -17.76
N SER A 52 -3.86 10.58 -18.43
CA SER A 52 -3.66 9.45 -19.33
C SER A 52 -3.05 8.24 -18.61
N GLU A 53 -3.13 7.06 -19.23
CA GLU A 53 -2.50 5.85 -18.70
C GLU A 53 -0.98 6.03 -18.48
N ASN A 54 -0.30 6.67 -19.42
CA ASN A 54 1.14 6.93 -19.35
C ASN A 54 1.51 7.84 -18.16
N GLU A 55 0.65 8.78 -17.78
CA GLU A 55 0.88 9.68 -16.65
C GLU A 55 0.75 8.95 -15.30
N ILE A 56 -0.16 7.98 -15.20
CA ILE A 56 -0.39 7.27 -13.94
C ILE A 56 0.51 6.04 -13.78
N GLN A 57 1.01 5.45 -14.88
CA GLN A 57 1.76 4.19 -14.84
C GLN A 57 2.93 4.21 -13.85
N PRO A 58 3.79 5.26 -13.80
CA PRO A 58 4.89 5.31 -12.83
C PRO A 58 4.42 5.34 -11.36
N ILE A 59 3.20 5.84 -11.11
CA ILE A 59 2.60 5.87 -9.77
C ILE A 59 2.04 4.49 -9.43
N CYS A 60 1.33 3.86 -10.36
CA CYS A 60 0.83 2.49 -10.22
C CYS A 60 1.99 1.51 -9.95
N ASP A 61 3.11 1.64 -10.65
CA ASP A 61 4.30 0.80 -10.44
C ASP A 61 4.85 0.96 -9.02
N LYS A 62 4.91 2.20 -8.50
CA LYS A 62 5.33 2.45 -7.11
C LYS A 62 4.37 1.83 -6.10
N CYS A 63 3.05 1.96 -6.32
CA CYS A 63 2.03 1.37 -5.46
C CYS A 63 2.11 -0.18 -5.47
N ASN A 64 2.27 -0.79 -6.65
CA ASN A 64 2.44 -2.23 -6.79
C ASN A 64 3.71 -2.73 -6.12
N ASN A 65 4.86 -2.08 -6.34
CA ASN A 65 6.11 -2.42 -5.70
C ASN A 65 6.02 -2.33 -4.16
N CYS A 66 5.31 -1.33 -3.64
CA CYS A 66 5.03 -1.21 -2.21
C CYS A 66 4.17 -2.37 -1.71
N ALA A 67 3.06 -2.68 -2.39
CA ALA A 67 2.18 -3.78 -2.04
C ALA A 67 2.87 -5.14 -2.07
N GLU A 68 3.73 -5.40 -3.06
CA GLU A 68 4.54 -6.61 -3.15
C GLU A 68 5.56 -6.72 -2.01
N SER A 69 6.20 -5.61 -1.65
CA SER A 69 7.15 -5.57 -0.54
C SER A 69 6.45 -5.87 0.79
N LEU A 70 5.27 -5.29 1.01
CA LEU A 70 4.43 -5.59 2.17
C LEU A 70 4.00 -7.06 2.18
N ASN A 71 3.63 -7.64 1.03
CA ASN A 71 3.28 -9.05 0.92
C ASN A 71 4.42 -9.97 1.35
N LYS A 72 5.65 -9.67 0.93
CA LYS A 72 6.84 -10.43 1.33
C LYS A 72 7.03 -10.37 2.85
N ILE A 73 6.90 -9.19 3.46
CA ILE A 73 7.00 -9.00 4.92
C ILE A 73 5.90 -9.77 5.66
N ILE A 74 4.65 -9.64 5.23
CA ILE A 74 3.50 -10.32 5.84
C ILE A 74 3.68 -11.84 5.79
N LYS A 75 4.13 -12.39 4.65
CA LYS A 75 4.39 -13.83 4.49
C LYS A 75 5.46 -14.31 5.46
N THR A 76 6.55 -13.55 5.60
CA THR A 76 7.62 -13.86 6.56
C THR A 76 7.11 -13.84 8.00
N LEU A 77 6.36 -12.81 8.39
CA LEU A 77 5.81 -12.70 9.74
C LEU A 77 4.79 -13.80 10.07
N THR A 78 4.00 -14.21 9.08
CA THR A 78 2.98 -15.26 9.24
C THR A 78 3.62 -16.65 9.39
N ASN A 79 4.70 -16.93 8.66
CA ASN A 79 5.38 -18.22 8.69
C ASN A 79 6.43 -18.36 9.79
N SER A 80 6.77 -17.26 10.48
CA SER A 80 7.73 -17.28 11.57
C SER A 80 7.13 -18.01 12.77
N LYS A 81 7.84 -19.01 13.32
CA LYS A 81 7.46 -19.67 14.59
C LYS A 81 7.18 -18.61 15.68
N PRO A 82 6.22 -18.85 16.59
CA PRO A 82 5.77 -17.87 17.59
C PRO A 82 6.94 -17.21 18.31
#